data_AF-A0A536RTK1-F1
#
_entry.id   AF-A0A536RTK1-F1
#
_cell.length_a   1.000
_cell.length_b   1.000
_cell.length_c   1.000
_cell.angle_alpha   90.00
_cell.angle_beta   90.00
_cell.angle_gamma   90.00
#
_symmetry.space_group_name_H-M   'P 1'
#
loop_
_entity.id
_entity.type
_entity.pdbx_description
1 polymer ?
#
loop_
_entity_poly.entity_id
_entity_poly.type
_entity_poly.pdbx_seq_one_letter_code
_entity_poly.pdbx_strand_id
1 'polypeptide(L)'
;MLEAGAAFVAWLGMSVVVLADGRRGLALGIVLVTAGLAVIVFQGAGPIAAGALGVGGAAAALRRLTHGPSGWRVMPPGSTPRVVLCVAAGILVLWISFSATTAGDGALRFVILTVLGLSVARVLSSDEPSTLLTAIALLALGIAATVGIGSVAHGLGAVTQSEWPYIAAALVAALAGWLPVRTANVA
;
A
#
# COMPACT_ATOMS: atom_id res chain seq x y z
N MET A 1 -11.89 7.19 -15.80
CA MET A 1 -10.74 8.13 -15.67
C MET A 1 -10.24 8.26 -14.24
N LEU A 2 -11.13 8.48 -13.26
CA LEU A 2 -10.77 8.57 -11.84
C LEU A 2 -10.01 7.34 -11.30
N GLU A 3 -10.45 6.13 -11.65
CA GLU A 3 -9.81 4.87 -11.20
C GLU A 3 -8.37 4.73 -11.71
N ALA A 4 -8.13 5.02 -12.99
CA ALA A 4 -6.79 5.00 -13.57
C ALA A 4 -5.87 6.05 -12.93
N GLY A 5 -6.41 7.24 -12.64
CA GLY A 5 -5.68 8.27 -11.90
C GLY A 5 -5.34 7.83 -10.48
N ALA A 6 -6.30 7.27 -9.74
CA ALA A 6 -6.09 6.73 -8.40
C ALA A 6 -5.08 5.58 -8.40
N ALA A 7 -5.11 4.74 -9.44
CA ALA A 7 -4.19 3.65 -9.62
C ALA A 7 -2.75 4.10 -9.86
N PHE A 8 -2.60 5.11 -10.72
CA PHE A 8 -1.32 5.77 -10.95
C PHE A 8 -0.78 6.43 -9.67
N VAL A 9 -1.64 7.12 -8.90
CA VAL A 9 -1.27 7.73 -7.61
C VAL A 9 -0.81 6.67 -6.61
N ALA A 10 -1.47 5.51 -6.53
CA ALA A 10 -1.05 4.44 -5.65
C ALA A 10 0.31 3.84 -6.06
N TRP A 11 0.55 3.66 -7.36
CA TRP A 11 1.85 3.21 -7.87
C TRP A 11 2.97 4.22 -7.58
N LEU A 12 2.72 5.52 -7.78
CA LEU A 12 3.65 6.57 -7.39
C LEU A 12 3.93 6.55 -5.88
N GLY A 13 2.89 6.40 -5.06
CA GLY A 13 3.01 6.28 -3.61
C GLY A 13 3.91 5.11 -3.20
N MET A 14 3.71 3.93 -3.78
CA MET A 14 4.55 2.77 -3.51
C MET A 14 5.99 2.97 -3.98
N SER A 15 6.19 3.61 -5.12
CA SER A 15 7.52 3.94 -5.63
C SER A 15 8.25 4.88 -4.66
N VAL A 16 7.56 5.86 -4.10
CA VAL A 16 8.12 6.73 -3.04
C VAL A 16 8.50 5.93 -1.80
N VAL A 17 7.69 4.98 -1.35
CA VAL A 17 8.01 4.12 -0.19
C VAL A 17 9.25 3.25 -0.42
N VAL A 18 9.42 2.75 -1.65
CA VAL A 18 10.61 1.95 -2.01
C VAL A 18 11.86 2.80 -2.08
N LEU A 19 11.75 4.03 -2.60
CA LEU A 19 12.89 4.93 -2.81
C LEU A 19 13.27 5.77 -1.59
N ALA A 20 12.34 5.99 -0.67
CA ALA A 20 12.57 6.77 0.54
C ALA A 20 13.06 5.91 1.70
N ASP A 21 14.12 6.38 2.37
CA ASP A 21 14.57 5.85 3.67
C ASP A 21 14.29 6.83 4.83
N GLY A 22 13.65 7.97 4.54
CA GLY A 22 13.38 9.04 5.49
C GLY A 22 11.91 9.12 5.88
N ARG A 23 11.65 9.57 7.11
CA ARG A 23 10.30 9.64 7.70
C ARG A 23 9.28 10.42 6.85
N ARG A 24 9.71 11.49 6.16
CA ARG A 24 8.83 12.33 5.33
C ARG A 24 8.44 11.64 4.03
N GLY A 25 9.40 10.95 3.40
CA GLY A 25 9.15 10.20 2.18
C GLY A 25 8.24 9.00 2.44
N LEU A 26 8.49 8.26 3.53
CA LEU A 26 7.62 7.15 3.94
C LEU A 26 6.19 7.61 4.26
N ALA A 27 6.02 8.70 5.01
CA ALA A 27 4.70 9.24 5.31
C ALA A 27 3.96 9.67 4.05
N LEU A 28 4.62 10.41 3.15
CA LEU A 28 4.03 10.85 1.89
C LEU A 28 3.62 9.64 1.02
N GLY A 29 4.50 8.65 0.90
CA GLY A 29 4.23 7.42 0.17
C GLY A 29 2.99 6.69 0.72
N ILE A 30 2.87 6.55 2.04
CA ILE A 30 1.67 5.97 2.67
C ILE A 30 0.42 6.76 2.33
N VAL A 31 0.46 8.10 2.43
CA VAL A 31 -0.70 8.94 2.10
C VAL A 31 -1.14 8.74 0.65
N LEU A 32 -0.20 8.73 -0.30
CA LEU A 32 -0.52 8.51 -1.72
C LEU A 32 -1.11 7.11 -1.97
N VAL A 33 -0.50 6.06 -1.41
CA VAL A 33 -1.01 4.68 -1.56
C VAL A 33 -2.40 4.56 -0.98
N THR A 34 -2.60 5.06 0.24
CA THR A 34 -3.87 4.97 0.95
C THR A 34 -4.96 5.76 0.24
N ALA A 35 -4.65 6.96 -0.25
CA ALA A 35 -5.59 7.77 -1.02
C ALA A 35 -6.01 7.06 -2.32
N GLY A 36 -5.05 6.52 -3.07
CA GLY A 36 -5.35 5.76 -4.29
C GLY A 36 -6.18 4.51 -4.01
N LEU A 37 -5.84 3.73 -2.98
CA LEU A 37 -6.61 2.57 -2.53
C LEU A 37 -8.03 2.97 -2.12
N ALA A 38 -8.17 4.00 -1.28
CA ALA A 38 -9.46 4.42 -0.75
C ALA A 38 -10.40 4.91 -1.86
N VAL A 39 -9.89 5.65 -2.85
CA VAL A 39 -10.70 6.08 -4.00
C VAL A 39 -11.20 4.90 -4.81
N ILE A 40 -10.37 3.88 -5.06
CA ILE A 40 -10.76 2.69 -5.82
C ILE A 40 -11.75 1.84 -5.02
N VAL A 41 -11.47 1.60 -3.74
CA VAL A 41 -12.34 0.80 -2.85
C VAL A 41 -13.68 1.49 -2.60
N PHE A 42 -13.71 2.83 -2.57
CA PHE A 42 -14.96 3.59 -2.44
C PHE A 42 -15.97 3.26 -3.55
N GLN A 43 -15.50 3.07 -4.78
CA GLN A 43 -16.37 2.77 -5.92
C GLN A 43 -16.93 1.34 -5.87
N GLY A 44 -16.17 0.38 -5.33
CA GLY A 44 -16.57 -1.04 -5.30
C GLY A 44 -17.23 -1.49 -3.99
N ALA A 45 -16.62 -1.18 -2.85
CA ALA A 45 -17.02 -1.69 -1.53
C ALA A 45 -17.71 -0.64 -0.64
N GLY A 46 -17.84 0.60 -1.10
CA GLY A 46 -18.58 1.66 -0.42
C GLY A 46 -17.77 2.47 0.61
N PRO A 47 -18.45 3.43 1.28
CA PRO A 47 -17.80 4.47 2.07
C PRO A 47 -17.14 3.95 3.36
N ILE A 48 -17.71 2.90 3.98
CA ILE A 48 -17.20 2.36 5.24
C ILE A 48 -15.84 1.68 5.02
N ALA A 49 -15.73 0.85 3.99
CA ALA A 49 -14.49 0.19 3.61
C ALA A 49 -13.39 1.20 3.23
N ALA A 50 -13.73 2.21 2.43
CA ALA A 50 -12.81 3.29 2.07
C ALA A 50 -12.39 4.12 3.29
N GLY A 51 -13.33 4.42 4.19
CA GLY A 51 -13.08 5.13 5.44
C GLY A 51 -12.13 4.37 6.35
N ALA A 52 -12.32 3.06 6.53
CA ALA A 52 -11.45 2.21 7.34
C ALA A 52 -10.01 2.22 6.80
N LEU A 53 -9.82 2.02 5.50
CA LEU A 53 -8.50 2.09 4.86
C LEU A 53 -7.86 3.48 5.03
N GLY A 54 -8.65 4.54 4.81
CA GLY A 54 -8.22 5.92 4.98
C GLY A 54 -7.73 6.22 6.38
N VAL A 55 -8.50 5.83 7.41
CA VAL A 55 -8.14 6.02 8.83
C VAL A 55 -6.90 5.19 9.20
N GLY A 56 -6.83 3.93 8.78
CA GLY A 56 -5.68 3.06 9.05
C GLY A 56 -4.38 3.58 8.43
N GLY A 57 -4.43 4.00 7.16
CA GLY A 57 -3.27 4.58 6.48
C GLY A 57 -2.90 5.97 7.01
N ALA A 58 -3.88 6.80 7.39
CA ALA A 58 -3.62 8.09 8.04
C ALA A 58 -2.92 7.91 9.39
N ALA A 59 -3.37 6.96 10.22
CA ALA A 59 -2.73 6.63 11.49
C ALA A 59 -1.28 6.16 11.28
N ALA A 60 -1.04 5.29 10.29
CA ALA A 60 0.30 4.82 9.92
C ALA A 60 1.21 5.98 9.42
N ALA A 61 0.67 6.87 8.58
CA ALA A 61 1.40 8.03 8.07
C ALA A 61 1.76 9.03 9.19
N LEU A 62 0.81 9.33 10.09
CA LEU A 62 1.03 10.25 11.20
C LEU A 62 2.12 9.74 12.15
N ARG A 63 2.10 8.43 12.45
CA ARG A 63 3.16 7.79 13.23
C ARG A 63 4.52 7.84 12.57
N ARG A 64 4.58 7.73 11.23
CA ARG A 64 5.85 7.90 10.51
C ARG A 64 6.39 9.31 10.61
N LEU A 65 5.55 10.33 10.58
CA LEU A 65 6.01 11.71 10.77
C LEU A 65 6.66 11.92 12.15
N THR A 66 6.21 11.19 13.17
CA THR A 66 6.75 11.29 14.54
C THR A 66 7.93 10.35 14.82
N HIS A 67 8.05 9.20 14.14
CA HIS A 67 9.08 8.19 14.41
C HIS A 67 9.89 7.77 13.18
N GLY A 68 11.22 7.87 13.29
CA GLY A 68 12.18 7.40 12.29
C GLY A 68 13.24 8.45 11.94
N PRO A 69 14.23 8.10 11.11
CA PRO A 69 15.30 8.99 10.68
C PRO A 69 14.74 10.26 10.03
N SER A 70 15.22 11.43 10.46
CA SER A 70 14.75 12.72 9.95
C SER A 70 15.12 12.92 8.48
N GLY A 71 14.22 13.58 7.74
CA GLY A 71 14.44 13.97 6.34
C GLY A 71 13.66 13.12 5.34
N TRP A 72 13.98 13.34 4.07
CA TRP A 72 13.39 12.61 2.94
C TRP A 72 14.19 11.36 2.58
N ARG A 73 15.52 11.42 2.67
CA ARG A 73 16.49 10.36 2.28
C ARG A 73 16.04 9.64 0.99
N VAL A 74 15.62 10.43 0.00
CA VAL A 74 15.23 9.94 -1.32
C VAL A 74 16.52 9.75 -2.10
N MET A 75 16.72 8.56 -2.67
CA MET A 75 17.92 8.19 -3.44
C MET A 75 19.25 8.33 -2.67
N PRO A 76 19.51 7.48 -1.67
CA PRO A 76 20.88 7.23 -1.25
C PRO A 76 21.72 6.72 -2.44
N PRO A 77 23.06 6.90 -2.42
CA PRO A 77 23.93 6.26 -3.40
C PRO A 77 23.69 4.74 -3.43
N GLY A 78 23.53 4.18 -4.64
CA GLY A 78 23.10 2.78 -4.83
C GLY A 78 21.59 2.57 -5.02
N SER A 79 20.82 3.63 -5.26
CA SER A 79 19.35 3.56 -5.49
C SER A 79 18.92 3.14 -6.91
N THR A 80 19.84 3.00 -7.85
CA THR A 80 19.57 2.59 -9.24
C THR A 80 18.80 1.26 -9.35
N PRO A 81 19.16 0.17 -8.63
CA PRO A 81 18.37 -1.06 -8.64
C PRO A 81 16.93 -0.87 -8.14
N ARG A 82 16.71 0.00 -7.14
CA ARG A 82 15.37 0.27 -6.59
C ARG A 82 14.47 1.01 -7.60
N VAL A 83 15.06 1.96 -8.35
CA VAL A 83 14.36 2.67 -9.42
C VAL A 83 13.99 1.71 -10.55
N VAL A 84 14.94 0.89 -10.99
CA VAL A 84 14.71 -0.12 -12.04
C VAL A 84 13.63 -1.11 -11.60
N LEU A 85 13.65 -1.57 -10.35
CA LEU A 85 12.61 -2.44 -9.79
C LEU A 85 11.24 -1.77 -9.83
N CYS A 86 11.09 -0.51 -9.41
CA CYS A 86 9.79 0.19 -9.46
C CYS A 86 9.24 0.30 -10.89
N VAL A 87 10.09 0.62 -11.86
CA VAL A 87 9.69 0.74 -13.27
C VAL A 87 9.34 -0.63 -13.85
N ALA A 88 10.20 -1.63 -13.65
CA ALA A 88 9.98 -2.99 -14.15
C ALA A 88 8.74 -3.64 -13.53
N ALA A 89 8.55 -3.49 -12.21
CA ALA A 89 7.36 -3.98 -11.52
C ALA A 89 6.10 -3.26 -12.00
N GLY A 90 6.15 -1.94 -12.20
CA GLY A 90 5.02 -1.17 -12.76
C GLY A 90 4.62 -1.67 -14.14
N ILE A 91 5.58 -1.84 -15.04
CA ILE A 91 5.32 -2.35 -16.41
C ILE A 91 4.79 -3.79 -16.36
N LEU A 92 5.40 -4.66 -15.57
CA LEU A 92 5.00 -6.06 -15.45
C LEU A 92 3.59 -6.19 -14.86
N VAL A 93 3.28 -5.45 -13.80
CA VAL A 93 1.95 -5.45 -13.18
C VAL A 93 0.91 -4.85 -14.12
N LEU A 94 1.24 -3.80 -14.88
CA LEU A 94 0.37 -3.26 -15.91
C LEU A 94 0.08 -4.29 -16.99
N TRP A 95 1.10 -5.00 -17.46
CA TRP A 95 0.95 -6.07 -18.44
C TRP A 95 0.08 -7.21 -17.91
N ILE A 96 0.26 -7.67 -16.68
CA ILE A 96 -0.57 -8.70 -16.05
C ILE A 96 -2.02 -8.22 -15.95
N SER A 97 -2.22 -7.00 -15.45
CA SER A 97 -3.55 -6.43 -15.20
C SER A 97 -4.32 -6.25 -16.50
N PHE A 98 -3.63 -5.89 -17.59
CA PHE A 98 -4.21 -5.74 -18.93
C PHE A 98 -4.38 -7.07 -19.67
N SER A 99 -3.48 -8.03 -19.50
CA SER A 99 -3.56 -9.33 -20.17
C SER A 99 -4.62 -10.25 -19.55
N ALA A 100 -4.90 -10.09 -18.25
CA ALA A 100 -5.93 -10.85 -17.53
C ALA A 100 -7.36 -10.29 -17.72
N THR A 101 -7.58 -9.37 -18.66
CA THR A 101 -8.85 -8.65 -18.80
C THR A 101 -9.84 -9.38 -19.69
N THR A 102 -10.76 -10.13 -19.07
CA THR A 102 -12.10 -10.41 -19.63
C THR A 102 -13.21 -9.60 -18.95
N ALA A 103 -12.91 -8.84 -17.89
CA ALA A 103 -13.88 -8.01 -17.15
C ALA A 103 -13.25 -6.69 -16.63
N GLY A 104 -14.08 -5.64 -16.49
CA GLY A 104 -13.71 -4.22 -16.33
C GLY A 104 -13.07 -3.75 -15.02
N ASP A 105 -12.21 -4.55 -14.40
CA ASP A 105 -11.59 -4.25 -13.08
C ASP A 105 -10.05 -4.14 -13.12
N GLY A 106 -9.49 -3.70 -14.26
CA GLY A 106 -8.04 -3.66 -14.49
C GLY A 106 -7.28 -2.72 -13.54
N ALA A 107 -7.88 -1.59 -13.15
CA ALA A 107 -7.23 -0.59 -12.30
C ALA A 107 -7.03 -1.09 -10.86
N LEU A 108 -8.03 -1.77 -10.29
CA LEU A 108 -7.97 -2.31 -8.93
C LEU A 108 -6.91 -3.42 -8.85
N ARG A 109 -6.87 -4.33 -9.83
CA ARG A 109 -5.85 -5.38 -9.93
C ARG A 109 -4.44 -4.80 -10.03
N PHE A 110 -4.26 -3.77 -10.85
CA PHE A 110 -2.98 -3.08 -11.00
C PHE A 110 -2.48 -2.52 -9.67
N VAL A 111 -3.34 -1.83 -8.92
CA VAL A 111 -2.98 -1.28 -7.61
C VAL A 111 -2.62 -2.36 -6.62
N ILE A 112 -3.45 -3.39 -6.51
CA ILE A 112 -3.22 -4.48 -5.55
C ILE A 112 -1.90 -5.19 -5.83
N LEU A 113 -1.67 -5.60 -7.07
CA LEU A 113 -0.45 -6.29 -7.45
C LEU A 113 0.79 -5.41 -7.25
N THR A 114 0.68 -4.11 -7.53
CA THR A 114 1.76 -3.13 -7.30
C THR A 114 2.05 -2.99 -5.80
N VAL A 115 1.02 -2.77 -4.99
CA VAL A 115 1.15 -2.58 -3.54
C VAL A 115 1.73 -3.83 -2.90
N LEU A 116 1.20 -5.01 -3.22
CA LEU A 116 1.71 -6.28 -2.70
C LEU A 116 3.15 -6.54 -3.15
N GLY A 117 3.42 -6.44 -4.46
CA GLY A 117 4.75 -6.74 -5.01
C GLY A 117 5.83 -5.81 -4.46
N LEU A 118 5.59 -4.50 -4.47
CA LEU A 118 6.56 -3.53 -3.96
C LEU A 118 6.68 -3.57 -2.43
N SER A 119 5.62 -3.89 -1.69
CA SER A 119 5.70 -4.06 -0.24
C SER A 119 6.53 -5.28 0.13
N VAL A 120 6.34 -6.43 -0.55
CA VAL A 120 7.17 -7.63 -0.34
C VAL A 120 8.63 -7.35 -0.68
N ALA A 121 8.89 -6.73 -1.84
CA ALA A 121 10.24 -6.34 -2.22
C ALA A 121 10.88 -5.41 -1.17
N ARG A 122 10.09 -4.51 -0.57
CA ARG A 122 10.59 -3.61 0.48
C ARG A 122 10.86 -4.33 1.80
N VAL A 123 10.04 -5.31 2.17
CA VAL A 123 10.29 -6.18 3.35
C VAL A 123 11.59 -6.96 3.17
N LEU A 124 11.83 -7.52 1.97
CA LEU A 124 13.02 -8.32 1.69
C LEU A 124 14.32 -7.50 1.56
N SER A 125 14.22 -6.18 1.32
CA SER A 125 15.38 -5.32 1.02
C SER A 125 15.72 -4.31 2.13
N SER A 126 15.03 -4.34 3.26
CA SER A 126 15.19 -3.34 4.32
C SER A 126 15.52 -3.98 5.66
N ASP A 127 16.65 -3.62 6.24
CA ASP A 127 16.99 -4.01 7.62
C ASP A 127 16.43 -3.03 8.66
N GLU A 128 16.09 -1.81 8.22
CA GLU A 128 15.62 -0.77 9.11
C GLU A 128 14.16 -1.06 9.56
N PRO A 129 13.91 -1.18 10.87
CA PRO A 129 12.59 -1.56 11.40
C PRO A 129 11.50 -0.55 11.05
N SER A 130 11.85 0.73 10.91
CA SER A 130 10.88 1.73 10.45
C SER A 130 10.38 1.45 9.04
N THR A 131 11.25 0.99 8.16
CA THR A 131 10.88 0.73 6.77
C THR A 131 10.10 -0.59 6.66
N LEU A 132 10.50 -1.60 7.42
CA LEU A 132 9.78 -2.88 7.49
C LEU A 132 8.33 -2.72 7.94
N LEU A 133 8.11 -2.00 9.04
CA LEU A 133 6.77 -1.78 9.59
C LEU A 133 5.88 -0.95 8.62
N THR A 134 6.44 -0.04 7.81
CA THR A 134 5.66 0.62 6.74
C THR A 134 5.24 -0.34 5.65
N ALA A 135 6.16 -1.20 5.21
CA ALA A 135 5.89 -2.15 4.15
C ALA A 135 4.83 -3.17 4.60
N ILE A 136 4.90 -3.64 5.85
CA ILE A 136 3.90 -4.54 6.44
C ILE A 136 2.53 -3.87 6.55
N ALA A 137 2.47 -2.60 6.97
CA ALA A 137 1.21 -1.85 7.05
C ALA A 137 0.55 -1.71 5.67
N LEU A 138 1.32 -1.35 4.64
CA LEU A 138 0.81 -1.24 3.27
C LEU A 138 0.45 -2.59 2.67
N LEU A 139 1.18 -3.65 3.02
CA LEU A 139 0.86 -5.02 2.64
C LEU A 139 -0.48 -5.46 3.24
N ALA A 140 -0.73 -5.18 4.51
CA ALA A 140 -2.02 -5.48 5.15
C ALA A 140 -3.20 -4.75 4.48
N LEU A 141 -3.03 -3.45 4.18
CA LEU A 141 -4.04 -2.66 3.46
C LEU A 141 -4.27 -3.18 2.04
N GLY A 142 -3.19 -3.57 1.34
CA GLY A 142 -3.25 -4.18 0.02
C GLY A 142 -3.97 -5.54 0.01
N ILE A 143 -3.75 -6.37 1.03
CA ILE A 143 -4.47 -7.64 1.20
C ILE A 143 -5.97 -7.37 1.40
N ALA A 144 -6.36 -6.43 2.25
CA ALA A 144 -7.78 -6.12 2.43
C ALA A 144 -8.45 -5.62 1.13
N ALA A 145 -7.72 -4.88 0.29
CA ALA A 145 -8.25 -4.43 -1.00
C ALA A 145 -8.60 -5.59 -1.95
N THR A 146 -8.00 -6.79 -1.79
CA THR A 146 -8.33 -7.97 -2.62
C THR A 146 -9.79 -8.42 -2.49
N VAL A 147 -10.43 -8.11 -1.35
CA VAL A 147 -11.86 -8.38 -1.13
C VAL A 147 -12.72 -7.65 -2.17
N GLY A 148 -12.25 -6.50 -2.67
CA GLY A 148 -12.91 -5.74 -3.72
C GLY A 148 -13.02 -6.50 -5.05
N ILE A 149 -12.05 -7.36 -5.39
CA ILE A 149 -12.02 -8.12 -6.65
C ILE A 149 -13.22 -9.08 -6.75
N GLY A 150 -13.62 -9.69 -5.63
CA GLY A 150 -14.73 -10.66 -5.58
C GLY A 150 -16.12 -10.02 -5.67
N SER A 151 -16.25 -8.76 -5.23
CA SER A 151 -17.53 -8.04 -5.17
C SER A 151 -18.11 -7.69 -6.56
N VAL A 152 -17.26 -7.57 -7.58
CA VAL A 152 -17.66 -7.19 -8.94
C VAL A 152 -18.00 -8.42 -9.81
N ALA A 153 -17.50 -9.61 -9.44
CA ALA A 153 -17.57 -10.82 -10.27
C ALA A 153 -18.87 -11.62 -10.10
N HIS A 154 -19.63 -11.45 -9.01
CA HIS A 154 -20.85 -12.21 -8.75
C HIS A 154 -22.03 -11.27 -8.49
N GLY A 155 -22.79 -10.94 -9.55
CA GLY A 155 -24.10 -10.27 -9.47
C GLY A 155 -25.21 -11.11 -8.82
N LEU A 156 -24.85 -12.06 -7.95
CA LEU A 156 -25.76 -12.94 -7.23
C LEU A 156 -25.47 -12.83 -5.74
N GLY A 157 -26.26 -11.99 -5.08
CA GLY A 157 -26.47 -12.02 -3.64
C GLY A 157 -25.38 -11.33 -2.83
N ALA A 158 -25.76 -10.17 -2.28
CA ALA A 158 -25.16 -9.55 -1.10
C ALA A 158 -25.21 -10.50 0.11
N VAL A 159 -24.48 -11.61 0.08
CA VAL A 159 -24.20 -12.44 1.25
C VAL A 159 -23.12 -11.69 2.02
N THR A 160 -23.56 -10.76 2.87
CA THR A 160 -22.81 -10.12 3.96
C THR A 160 -21.32 -9.97 3.65
N GLN A 161 -20.98 -9.02 2.79
CA GLN A 161 -19.58 -8.61 2.62
C GLN A 161 -19.13 -8.05 3.97
N SER A 162 -18.54 -8.91 4.80
CA SER A 162 -18.13 -8.48 6.14
C SER A 162 -17.11 -7.36 5.93
N GLU A 163 -17.37 -6.17 6.44
CA GLU A 163 -16.44 -5.02 6.38
C GLU A 163 -15.18 -5.27 7.23
N TRP A 164 -15.20 -6.38 7.97
CA TRP A 164 -14.18 -6.87 8.88
C TRP A 164 -12.77 -6.91 8.31
N PRO A 165 -12.49 -7.34 7.05
CA PRO A 165 -11.15 -7.34 6.49
C PRO A 165 -10.55 -5.95 6.37
N TYR A 166 -11.36 -4.94 5.99
CA TYR A 166 -10.91 -3.55 5.90
C TYR A 166 -10.62 -2.97 7.27
N ILE A 167 -11.48 -3.24 8.25
CA ILE A 167 -11.30 -2.83 9.64
C ILE A 167 -10.09 -3.52 10.26
N ALA A 168 -9.93 -4.83 10.06
CA ALA A 168 -8.80 -5.60 10.54
C ALA A 168 -7.48 -5.11 9.95
N ALA A 169 -7.44 -4.86 8.63
CA ALA A 169 -6.24 -4.30 8.00
C ALA A 169 -5.94 -2.88 8.48
N ALA A 170 -6.95 -2.04 8.70
CA ALA A 170 -6.78 -0.71 9.27
C ALA A 170 -6.19 -0.78 10.69
N LEU A 171 -6.68 -1.72 11.52
CA LEU A 171 -6.13 -1.99 12.85
C LEU A 171 -4.69 -2.50 12.77
N VAL A 172 -4.38 -3.44 11.87
CA VAL A 172 -3.02 -3.95 11.68
C VAL A 172 -2.08 -2.83 11.23
N ALA A 173 -2.50 -2.00 10.26
CA ALA A 173 -1.71 -0.87 9.78
C ALA A 173 -1.48 0.17 10.88
N ALA A 174 -2.50 0.45 11.68
CA ALA A 174 -2.38 1.33 12.85
C ALA A 174 -1.42 0.72 13.88
N LEU A 175 -1.63 -0.53 14.30
CA LEU A 175 -0.82 -1.21 15.32
C LEU A 175 0.64 -1.39 14.89
N ALA A 176 0.90 -1.68 13.61
CA ALA A 176 2.25 -1.77 13.06
C ALA A 176 3.02 -0.45 13.24
N GLY A 177 2.34 0.69 13.25
CA GLY A 177 2.95 2.00 13.55
C GLY A 177 3.28 2.23 15.04
N TRP A 178 2.75 1.39 15.95
CA TRP A 178 2.85 1.55 17.40
C TRP A 178 3.72 0.49 18.07
N LEU A 179 4.14 -0.55 17.37
CA LEU A 179 5.03 -1.56 17.91
C LEU A 179 6.39 -0.94 18.29
N PRO A 180 6.80 -1.02 19.58
CA PRO A 180 8.09 -0.51 20.00
C PRO A 180 9.20 -1.37 19.38
N VAL A 181 10.09 -0.70 18.65
CA VAL A 181 11.29 -1.32 18.10
C VAL A 181 12.22 -1.61 19.29
N ARG A 182 12.27 -2.88 19.74
CA ARG A 182 13.32 -3.31 20.67
C ARG A 182 14.63 -3.41 19.90
N THR A 183 15.55 -2.50 20.18
CA THR A 183 16.96 -2.71 19.85
C THR A 183 17.47 -3.83 20.76
N ALA A 184 18.08 -4.86 20.20
CA ALA A 184 18.81 -5.84 21.00
C ALA A 184 19.91 -5.09 21.77
N ASN A 185 19.95 -5.24 23.09
CA ASN A 185 21.10 -4.81 23.90
C ASN A 185 22.28 -5.67 23.44
N VAL A 186 23.11 -5.14 22.56
CA VAL A 186 24.46 -5.66 22.35
C VAL A 186 25.29 -5.11 23.49
N ALA A 187 25.44 -5.95 24.53
CA ALA A 187 26.40 -5.77 25.61
C ALA A 187 27.78 -6.24 25.17
#